data_AF-A0A7S0C674-F1
#
_entry.id   AF-A0A7S0C674-F1
#
_cell.length_a   1.000
_cell.length_b   1.000
_cell.length_c   1.000
_cell.angle_alpha   90.00
_cell.angle_beta   90.00
_cell.angle_gamma   90.00
#
_symmetry.space_group_name_H-M   'P 1'
#
loop_
_entity.id
_entity.type
_entity.pdbx_description
1 polymer ?
#
loop_
_entity_poly.entity_id
_entity_poly.type
_entity_poly.pdbx_seq_one_letter_code
_entity_poly.pdbx_strand_id
1 'polypeptide(L)'
;YNPNESVRFLDEADECDWYGIRCDASEDQCIRILQLEAIGQSGAIPSEVSKLNELRFLALEDGTISGSIPDSLNELTNLLFLDLDAQELTGAIPETVFSIVTLMTLDLNDNNLVGTLSPSIGDLTNLSFFQINGNMMTGEIPDSFSSLGRLDQATFESNNFTGTMPASICQIELDVLQGDCAQCDPVKPCCTACQ
;
A
#
# COMPACT_ATOMS: atom_id res chain seq x y z
N TYR A 1 -4.46 24.29 -14.52
CA TYR A 1 -3.51 24.41 -13.41
C TYR A 1 -3.61 25.81 -12.83
N ASN A 2 -4.43 25.99 -11.79
CA ASN A 2 -4.51 27.22 -11.03
C ASN A 2 -3.89 26.97 -9.65
N PRO A 3 -2.68 27.47 -9.35
CA PRO A 3 -2.00 27.25 -8.07
C PRO A 3 -2.71 27.87 -6.86
N ASN A 4 -3.89 28.48 -7.05
CA ASN A 4 -4.77 28.96 -5.98
C ASN A 4 -5.88 27.96 -5.57
N GLU A 5 -5.99 26.80 -6.22
CA GLU A 5 -6.93 25.74 -5.81
C GLU A 5 -6.34 24.79 -4.75
N SER A 6 -5.02 24.82 -4.53
CA SER A 6 -4.29 23.98 -3.57
C SER A 6 -4.48 24.37 -2.10
N VAL A 7 -5.38 25.32 -1.79
CA VAL A 7 -5.58 25.87 -0.44
C VAL A 7 -7.05 25.89 -0.01
N ARG A 8 -7.90 25.04 -0.61
CA ARG A 8 -9.29 24.88 -0.16
C ARG A 8 -9.47 23.89 0.98
N PHE A 9 -8.51 23.88 1.91
CA PHE A 9 -8.71 23.27 3.21
C PHE A 9 -9.08 24.39 4.15
N LEU A 10 -10.16 24.22 4.92
CA LEU A 10 -10.61 25.17 5.95
C LEU A 10 -11.28 26.47 5.45
N ASP A 11 -11.56 26.62 4.14
CA ASP A 11 -12.23 27.81 3.58
C ASP A 11 -13.69 27.58 3.11
N GLU A 12 -14.10 26.32 2.91
CA GLU A 12 -15.48 25.92 2.61
C GLU A 12 -16.21 25.37 3.85
N ALA A 13 -17.55 25.48 3.86
CA ALA A 13 -18.40 25.08 4.99
C ALA A 13 -18.59 23.57 5.12
N ASP A 14 -18.23 22.80 4.10
CA ASP A 14 -18.38 21.34 4.01
C ASP A 14 -17.04 20.71 3.59
N GLU A 15 -16.51 19.80 4.40
CA GLU A 15 -15.26 19.08 4.12
C GLU A 15 -15.33 18.22 2.86
N CYS A 16 -16.54 17.86 2.41
CA CYS A 16 -16.77 17.06 1.21
C CYS A 16 -16.48 17.83 -0.09
N ASP A 17 -16.37 19.16 -0.02
CA ASP A 17 -15.99 20.01 -1.16
C ASP A 17 -14.48 20.25 -1.23
N TRP A 18 -13.72 19.80 -0.22
CA TRP A 18 -12.27 19.97 -0.20
C TRP A 18 -11.59 19.16 -1.30
N TYR A 19 -10.52 19.72 -1.84
CA TYR A 19 -9.73 19.06 -2.87
C TYR A 19 -9.25 17.68 -2.38
N GLY A 20 -9.51 16.65 -3.17
CA GLY A 20 -9.12 15.28 -2.86
C GLY A 20 -9.98 14.55 -1.83
N ILE A 21 -10.97 15.21 -1.24
CA ILE A 21 -11.95 14.57 -0.36
C ILE A 21 -13.18 14.16 -1.17
N ARG A 22 -13.69 12.95 -0.93
CA ARG A 22 -15.05 12.59 -1.36
C ARG A 22 -15.79 11.87 -0.24
N CYS A 23 -17.01 12.30 -0.01
CA CYS A 23 -17.93 11.70 0.95
C CYS A 23 -18.93 10.75 0.29
N ASP A 24 -19.55 9.88 1.08
CA ASP A 24 -20.69 9.11 0.60
C ASP A 24 -21.97 9.96 0.48
N ALA A 25 -22.98 9.40 -0.19
CA ALA A 25 -24.29 10.04 -0.36
C ALA A 25 -25.24 9.78 0.83
N SER A 26 -24.72 9.35 1.98
CA SER A 26 -25.54 9.13 3.18
C SER A 26 -25.95 10.46 3.81
N GLU A 27 -26.94 10.44 4.71
CA GLU A 27 -27.35 11.63 5.45
C GLU A 27 -26.22 12.19 6.33
N ASP A 28 -25.26 11.34 6.74
CA ASP A 28 -24.12 11.70 7.57
C ASP A 28 -22.86 12.07 6.74
N GLN A 29 -22.93 12.02 5.40
CA GLN A 29 -21.88 12.37 4.42
C GLN A 29 -20.45 12.06 4.89
N CYS A 30 -20.18 10.81 5.22
CA CYS A 30 -18.89 10.46 5.80
C CYS A 30 -17.79 10.42 4.72
N ILE A 31 -16.58 10.89 5.05
CA ILE A 31 -15.42 10.85 4.16
C ILE A 31 -15.08 9.39 3.81
N ARG A 32 -14.99 9.10 2.51
CA ARG A 32 -14.67 7.76 1.95
C ARG A 32 -13.36 7.74 1.20
N ILE A 33 -12.99 8.87 0.58
CA ILE A 33 -11.83 8.99 -0.27
C ILE A 33 -11.04 10.20 0.20
N LEU A 34 -9.76 9.98 0.48
CA LEU A 34 -8.73 11.00 0.65
C LEU A 34 -7.67 10.69 -0.40
N GLN A 35 -7.69 11.44 -1.50
CA GLN A 35 -6.76 11.29 -2.61
C GLN A 35 -6.09 12.64 -2.89
N LEU A 36 -4.80 12.75 -2.61
CA LEU A 36 -4.05 13.98 -2.82
C LEU A 36 -2.87 13.72 -3.75
N GLU A 37 -2.90 14.33 -4.94
CA GLU A 37 -1.85 14.26 -5.95
C GLU A 37 -1.12 15.60 -6.08
N ALA A 38 0.21 15.59 -6.06
CA ALA A 38 1.06 16.67 -6.56
C ALA A 38 0.80 18.10 -6.02
N ILE A 39 0.45 18.26 -4.73
CA ILE A 39 0.27 19.60 -4.12
C ILE A 39 1.49 20.07 -3.31
N GLY A 40 2.63 19.39 -3.43
CA GLY A 40 3.83 19.70 -2.64
C GLY A 40 3.66 19.34 -1.16
N GLN A 41 2.87 18.31 -0.88
CA GLN A 41 2.75 17.73 0.46
C GLN A 41 4.14 17.31 0.94
N SER A 42 4.48 17.72 2.15
CA SER A 42 5.75 17.39 2.81
C SER A 42 5.51 17.16 4.29
N GLY A 43 6.46 16.48 4.93
CA GLY A 43 6.32 16.04 6.31
C GLY A 43 5.71 14.64 6.43
N ALA A 44 5.39 14.23 7.66
CA ALA A 44 4.92 12.88 7.94
C ALA A 44 3.40 12.74 7.80
N ILE A 45 2.97 11.52 7.48
CA ILE A 45 1.56 11.13 7.57
C ILE A 45 1.15 11.29 9.06
N PRO A 46 0.21 12.19 9.38
CA PRO A 46 -0.22 12.39 10.75
C PRO A 46 -1.03 11.19 11.23
N SER A 47 -0.86 10.77 12.49
CA SER A 47 -1.64 9.66 13.04
C SER A 47 -3.13 9.97 13.07
N GLU A 48 -3.51 11.25 13.09
CA GLU A 48 -4.89 11.73 13.01
C GLU A 48 -5.65 11.26 11.77
N VAL A 49 -4.97 10.86 10.69
CA VAL A 49 -5.64 10.25 9.52
C VAL A 49 -6.46 9.02 9.94
N SER A 50 -6.03 8.31 10.99
CA SER A 50 -6.71 7.13 11.52
C SER A 50 -8.10 7.41 12.08
N LYS A 51 -8.41 8.67 12.40
CA LYS A 51 -9.74 9.08 12.91
C LYS A 51 -10.82 9.06 11.82
N LEU A 52 -10.43 8.97 10.55
CA LEU A 52 -11.34 8.83 9.42
C LEU A 52 -11.82 7.37 9.31
N ASN A 53 -12.50 6.84 10.34
CA ASN A 53 -12.83 5.41 10.49
C ASN A 53 -13.61 4.81 9.30
N GLU A 54 -14.28 5.67 8.54
CA GLU A 54 -15.08 5.27 7.38
C GLU A 54 -14.35 5.41 6.04
N LEU A 55 -13.06 5.78 6.07
CA LEU A 55 -12.22 5.92 4.90
C LEU A 55 -12.05 4.56 4.21
N ARG A 56 -12.19 4.57 2.89
CA ARG A 56 -12.05 3.39 2.02
C ARG A 56 -10.87 3.50 1.07
N PHE A 57 -10.49 4.73 0.71
CA PHE A 57 -9.38 5.01 -0.19
C PHE A 57 -8.51 6.08 0.45
N LEU A 58 -7.26 5.73 0.72
CA LEU A 58 -6.19 6.64 1.10
C LEU A 58 -5.13 6.58 0.02
N ALA A 59 -5.03 7.63 -0.79
CA ALA A 59 -4.07 7.74 -1.87
C ALA A 59 -3.28 9.05 -1.76
N LEU A 60 -1.96 8.94 -1.64
CA LEU A 60 -1.05 10.09 -1.57
C LEU A 60 0.05 9.86 -2.60
N GLU A 61 -0.07 10.54 -3.74
CA GLU A 61 0.71 10.26 -4.95
C GLU A 61 1.60 11.47 -5.31
N ASP A 62 2.78 11.21 -5.87
CA ASP A 62 3.71 12.22 -6.42
C ASP A 62 4.03 13.39 -5.45
N GLY A 63 4.60 13.07 -4.30
CA GLY A 63 4.84 14.01 -3.21
C GLY A 63 6.20 13.90 -2.54
N THR A 64 6.38 14.62 -1.43
CA THR A 64 7.60 14.60 -0.60
C THR A 64 7.26 14.23 0.85
N ILE A 65 6.22 13.40 1.02
CA ILE A 65 5.84 12.89 2.33
C ILE A 65 6.97 11.99 2.83
N SER A 66 7.40 12.22 4.06
CA SER A 66 8.59 11.57 4.66
C SER A 66 8.28 11.01 6.03
N GLY A 67 9.26 10.36 6.68
CA GLY A 67 9.04 9.67 7.95
C GLY A 67 8.39 8.30 7.74
N SER A 68 7.88 7.69 8.81
CA SER A 68 7.36 6.32 8.78
C SER A 68 5.86 6.27 8.52
N ILE A 69 5.41 5.16 7.91
CA ILE A 69 4.00 4.79 7.89
C ILE A 69 3.51 4.66 9.34
N PRO A 70 2.42 5.34 9.75
CA PRO A 70 1.95 5.29 11.14
C PRO A 70 1.34 3.94 11.51
N ASP A 71 1.70 3.41 12.68
CA ASP A 71 1.11 2.17 13.21
C ASP A 71 -0.42 2.26 13.36
N SER A 72 -0.95 3.48 13.56
CA SER A 72 -2.38 3.75 13.75
C SER A 72 -3.23 3.60 12.50
N LEU A 73 -2.64 3.37 11.31
CA LEU A 73 -3.42 3.12 10.09
C LEU A 73 -4.34 1.90 10.24
N ASN A 74 -4.03 0.98 11.15
CA ASN A 74 -4.88 -0.17 11.41
C ASN A 74 -6.26 0.16 12.00
N GLU A 75 -6.46 1.37 12.53
CA GLU A 75 -7.76 1.83 13.00
C GLU A 75 -8.74 2.10 11.84
N LEU A 76 -8.22 2.27 10.61
CA LEU A 76 -9.01 2.42 9.38
C LEU A 76 -9.57 1.06 8.93
N THR A 77 -10.43 0.48 9.75
CA THR A 77 -10.96 -0.89 9.55
C THR A 77 -11.80 -1.07 8.28
N ASN A 78 -12.23 0.03 7.64
CA ASN A 78 -12.97 0.01 6.37
C ASN A 78 -12.09 0.27 5.14
N LEU A 79 -10.76 0.42 5.31
CA LEU A 79 -9.85 0.79 4.23
C LEU A 79 -9.71 -0.35 3.22
N LEU A 80 -9.92 -0.03 1.94
CA LEU A 80 -9.86 -0.96 0.83
C LEU A 80 -8.61 -0.70 -0.04
N PHE A 81 -8.21 0.56 -0.17
CA PHE A 81 -7.06 0.98 -0.99
C PHE A 81 -6.15 1.86 -0.14
N LEU A 82 -4.91 1.40 0.01
CA LEU A 82 -3.81 2.19 0.56
C LEU A 82 -2.76 2.35 -0.53
N ASP A 83 -2.62 3.57 -1.01
CA ASP A 83 -1.68 3.97 -2.03
C ASP A 83 -0.80 5.11 -1.50
N LEU A 84 0.48 4.84 -1.33
CA LEU A 84 1.49 5.78 -0.85
C LEU A 84 2.70 5.78 -1.78
N ASP A 85 2.46 5.54 -3.08
CA ASP A 85 3.51 5.46 -4.07
C ASP A 85 4.29 6.78 -4.24
N ALA A 86 5.53 6.65 -4.71
CA ALA A 86 6.38 7.78 -5.12
C ALA A 86 6.48 8.90 -4.05
N GLN A 87 6.74 8.49 -2.80
CA GLN A 87 7.00 9.41 -1.68
C GLN A 87 8.44 9.23 -1.13
N GLU A 88 8.77 9.92 -0.04
CA GLU A 88 10.04 9.79 0.68
C GLU A 88 9.87 9.01 2.00
N LEU A 89 8.91 8.06 2.08
CA LEU A 89 8.65 7.30 3.29
C LEU A 89 9.84 6.43 3.67
N THR A 90 10.10 6.30 4.97
CA THR A 90 11.26 5.61 5.54
C THR A 90 10.84 4.67 6.66
N GLY A 91 11.77 3.84 7.13
CA GLY A 91 11.48 2.87 8.19
C GLY A 91 10.84 1.59 7.63
N ALA A 92 10.40 0.72 8.53
CA ALA A 92 9.75 -0.53 8.15
C ALA A 92 8.26 -0.35 7.89
N ILE A 93 7.67 -1.23 7.08
CA ILE A 93 6.22 -1.37 6.99
C ILE A 93 5.73 -1.87 8.37
N PRO A 94 4.89 -1.11 9.09
CA PRO A 94 4.37 -1.54 10.36
C PRO A 94 3.60 -2.84 10.25
N GLU A 95 3.79 -3.74 11.21
CA GLU A 95 3.03 -5.01 11.23
C GLU A 95 1.52 -4.76 11.30
N THR A 96 1.10 -3.64 11.90
CA THR A 96 -0.30 -3.25 12.02
C THR A 96 -0.97 -2.98 10.67
N VAL A 97 -0.23 -2.60 9.61
CA VAL A 97 -0.79 -2.47 8.25
C VAL A 97 -1.39 -3.79 7.78
N PHE A 98 -0.74 -4.91 8.11
CA PHE A 98 -1.23 -6.24 7.72
C PHE A 98 -2.46 -6.71 8.52
N SER A 99 -2.88 -5.95 9.55
CA SER A 99 -4.13 -6.20 10.28
C SER A 99 -5.35 -5.53 9.65
N ILE A 100 -5.17 -4.72 8.61
CA ILE A 100 -6.25 -4.10 7.83
C ILE A 100 -6.79 -5.12 6.83
N VAL A 101 -7.46 -6.16 7.34
CA VAL A 101 -7.93 -7.32 6.56
C VAL A 101 -8.95 -6.98 5.45
N THR A 102 -9.42 -5.74 5.39
CA THR A 102 -10.28 -5.18 4.35
C THR A 102 -9.51 -4.72 3.11
N LEU A 103 -8.19 -4.55 3.19
CA LEU A 103 -7.38 -4.09 2.06
C LEU A 103 -7.49 -5.03 0.85
N MET A 104 -7.69 -4.40 -0.30
CA MET A 104 -7.69 -5.00 -1.63
C MET A 104 -6.47 -4.55 -2.43
N THR A 105 -5.98 -3.33 -2.18
CA THR A 105 -4.76 -2.79 -2.80
C THR A 105 -3.84 -2.20 -1.74
N LEU A 106 -2.58 -2.60 -1.80
CA LEU A 106 -1.48 -2.00 -1.06
C LEU A 106 -0.37 -1.64 -2.06
N ASP A 107 -0.24 -0.34 -2.34
CA ASP A 107 0.84 0.21 -3.16
C ASP A 107 1.75 1.09 -2.28
N LEU A 108 3.02 0.70 -2.19
CA LEU A 108 4.09 1.41 -1.51
C LEU A 108 5.32 1.55 -2.42
N ASN A 109 5.13 1.53 -3.73
CA ASN A 109 6.21 1.66 -4.72
C ASN A 109 7.04 2.93 -4.49
N ASP A 110 8.30 2.88 -4.91
CA ASP A 110 9.19 4.04 -5.04
C ASP A 110 9.27 4.90 -3.77
N ASN A 111 9.64 4.24 -2.67
CA ASN A 111 9.86 4.85 -1.37
C ASN A 111 11.25 4.47 -0.82
N ASN A 112 11.57 4.90 0.41
CA ASN A 112 12.80 4.54 1.11
C ASN A 112 12.55 3.53 2.24
N LEU A 113 11.59 2.61 2.07
CA LEU A 113 11.23 1.61 3.08
C LEU A 113 12.34 0.57 3.25
N VAL A 114 12.54 0.12 4.49
CA VAL A 114 13.59 -0.82 4.90
C VAL A 114 13.00 -1.95 5.74
N GLY A 115 13.82 -2.95 6.10
CA GLY A 115 13.40 -4.06 6.96
C GLY A 115 12.99 -5.29 6.16
N THR A 116 12.13 -6.14 6.71
CA THR A 116 11.71 -7.40 6.10
C THR A 116 10.19 -7.43 5.91
N LEU A 117 9.70 -8.19 4.94
CA LEU A 117 8.26 -8.44 4.81
C LEU A 117 7.79 -9.36 5.95
N SER A 118 6.89 -8.89 6.80
CA SER A 118 6.38 -9.66 7.94
C SER A 118 5.55 -10.86 7.46
N PRO A 119 5.62 -12.04 8.12
CA PRO A 119 4.71 -13.14 7.85
C PRO A 119 3.23 -12.76 7.99
N SER A 120 2.90 -11.73 8.75
CA SER A 120 1.53 -11.22 8.92
C SER A 120 0.92 -10.71 7.60
N ILE A 121 1.71 -10.51 6.53
CA ILE A 121 1.18 -10.25 5.18
C ILE A 121 0.11 -11.27 4.77
N GLY A 122 0.24 -12.54 5.19
CA GLY A 122 -0.73 -13.59 4.90
C GLY A 122 -2.12 -13.39 5.51
N ASP A 123 -2.28 -12.43 6.43
CA ASP A 123 -3.58 -12.08 7.03
C ASP A 123 -4.43 -11.20 6.09
N LEU A 124 -3.82 -10.54 5.10
CA LEU A 124 -4.50 -9.71 4.09
C LEU A 124 -5.19 -10.57 3.02
N THR A 125 -6.07 -11.47 3.44
CA THR A 125 -6.74 -12.46 2.56
C THR A 125 -7.65 -11.86 1.49
N ASN A 126 -7.95 -10.56 1.55
CA ASN A 126 -8.68 -9.81 0.53
C ASN A 126 -7.79 -9.09 -0.49
N LEU A 127 -6.47 -9.09 -0.29
CA LEU A 127 -5.53 -8.36 -1.12
C LEU A 127 -5.49 -8.95 -2.53
N SER A 128 -5.68 -8.09 -3.52
CA SER A 128 -5.62 -8.39 -4.95
C SER A 128 -4.41 -7.76 -5.62
N PHE A 129 -3.95 -6.61 -5.12
CA PHE A 129 -2.79 -5.89 -5.66
C PHE A 129 -1.81 -5.57 -4.54
N PHE A 130 -0.57 -6.04 -4.70
CA PHE A 130 0.54 -5.77 -3.78
C PHE A 130 1.75 -5.25 -4.54
N GLN A 131 2.14 -4.01 -4.26
CA GLN A 131 3.27 -3.38 -4.94
C GLN A 131 4.18 -2.67 -3.93
N ILE A 132 5.47 -3.03 -3.94
CA ILE A 132 6.50 -2.44 -3.06
C ILE A 132 7.81 -2.23 -3.81
N ASN A 133 7.76 -2.06 -5.13
CA ASN A 133 8.94 -1.91 -5.98
C ASN A 133 9.76 -0.68 -5.54
N GLY A 134 11.04 -0.64 -5.90
CA GLY A 134 11.85 0.57 -5.76
C GLY A 134 12.06 1.00 -4.30
N ASN A 135 12.23 0.03 -3.40
CA ASN A 135 12.48 0.24 -1.97
C ASN A 135 13.81 -0.39 -1.55
N MET A 136 14.10 -0.44 -0.26
CA MET A 136 15.31 -1.07 0.31
C MET A 136 14.95 -2.27 1.20
N MET A 137 13.86 -2.98 0.90
CA MET A 137 13.40 -4.15 1.67
C MET A 137 14.39 -5.31 1.54
N THR A 138 14.52 -6.11 2.60
CA THR A 138 15.49 -7.19 2.75
C THR A 138 14.84 -8.48 3.26
N GLY A 139 15.62 -9.54 3.40
CA GLY A 139 15.14 -10.83 3.92
C GLY A 139 14.53 -11.70 2.84
N GLU A 140 13.76 -12.71 3.24
CA GLU A 140 13.07 -13.62 2.33
C GLU A 140 11.59 -13.27 2.24
N ILE A 141 10.93 -13.66 1.14
CA ILE A 141 9.46 -13.60 1.05
C ILE A 141 8.90 -14.71 1.96
N PRO A 142 8.03 -14.41 2.94
CA PRO A 142 7.55 -15.40 3.90
C PRO A 142 6.59 -16.41 3.24
N ASP A 143 6.59 -17.65 3.71
CA ASP A 143 5.70 -18.72 3.22
C ASP A 143 4.21 -18.36 3.30
N SER A 144 3.84 -17.53 4.27
CA SER A 144 2.47 -17.02 4.47
C SER A 144 1.99 -16.11 3.33
N PHE A 145 2.86 -15.65 2.44
CA PHE A 145 2.46 -14.95 1.21
C PHE A 145 1.53 -15.79 0.34
N SER A 146 1.65 -17.13 0.41
CA SER A 146 0.73 -18.06 -0.26
C SER A 146 -0.69 -18.08 0.32
N SER A 147 -0.93 -17.48 1.49
CA SER A 147 -2.27 -17.32 2.06
C SER A 147 -3.10 -16.24 1.36
N LEU A 148 -2.47 -15.42 0.51
CA LEU A 148 -3.12 -14.37 -0.27
C LEU A 148 -3.90 -14.96 -1.46
N GLY A 149 -4.94 -15.75 -1.18
CA GLY A 149 -5.68 -16.52 -2.18
C GLY A 149 -6.53 -15.70 -3.16
N ARG A 150 -6.51 -14.36 -3.06
CA ARG A 150 -7.17 -13.41 -3.97
C ARG A 150 -6.20 -12.48 -4.68
N LEU A 151 -4.89 -12.71 -4.49
CA LEU A 151 -3.85 -11.89 -5.07
C LEU A 151 -3.82 -12.14 -6.57
N ASP A 152 -4.02 -11.08 -7.35
CA ASP A 152 -3.94 -11.12 -8.80
C ASP A 152 -2.54 -10.65 -9.24
N GLN A 153 -1.99 -9.63 -8.58
CA GLN A 153 -0.71 -9.03 -8.95
C GLN A 153 0.16 -8.75 -7.74
N ALA A 154 1.43 -9.15 -7.85
CA ALA A 154 2.47 -8.90 -6.86
C ALA A 154 3.76 -8.44 -7.53
N THR A 155 4.22 -7.23 -7.20
CA THR A 155 5.46 -6.66 -7.73
C THR A 155 6.33 -6.10 -6.60
N PHE A 156 7.56 -6.60 -6.47
CA PHE A 156 8.51 -6.21 -5.43
C PHE A 156 9.95 -6.18 -5.98
N GLU A 157 10.09 -5.77 -7.24
CA GLU A 157 11.37 -5.55 -7.90
C GLU A 157 12.10 -4.33 -7.34
N SER A 158 13.38 -4.18 -7.68
CA SER A 158 14.23 -3.07 -7.23
C SER A 158 14.23 -2.90 -5.70
N ASN A 159 14.49 -3.99 -4.99
CA ASN A 159 14.68 -4.14 -3.55
C ASN A 159 15.97 -4.94 -3.26
N ASN A 160 16.18 -5.32 -2.00
CA ASN A 160 17.29 -6.18 -1.56
C ASN A 160 16.78 -7.52 -0.98
N PHE A 161 15.67 -8.04 -1.51
CA PHE A 161 15.18 -9.37 -1.12
C PHE A 161 16.19 -10.47 -1.50
N THR A 162 16.22 -11.51 -0.69
CA THR A 162 17.15 -12.63 -0.76
C THR A 162 16.37 -13.95 -0.68
N GLY A 163 17.08 -15.08 -0.78
CA GLY A 163 16.45 -16.40 -0.76
C GLY A 163 15.69 -16.71 -2.06
N THR A 164 14.77 -17.65 -1.96
CA THR A 164 13.95 -18.15 -3.07
C THR A 164 12.48 -17.90 -2.80
N MET A 165 11.67 -17.78 -3.85
CA MET A 165 10.21 -17.74 -3.68
C MET A 165 9.69 -19.00 -2.97
N PRO A 166 8.82 -18.85 -1.95
CA PRO A 166 8.12 -19.97 -1.34
C PRO A 166 7.46 -20.86 -2.39
N ALA A 167 7.71 -22.17 -2.36
CA ALA A 167 7.09 -23.10 -3.31
C ALA A 167 5.56 -23.11 -3.23
N SER A 168 5.00 -22.68 -2.09
CA SER A 168 3.55 -22.51 -1.88
C SER A 168 2.96 -21.40 -2.73
N ILE A 169 3.75 -20.44 -3.23
CA ILE A 169 3.23 -19.39 -4.12
C ILE A 169 2.76 -19.96 -5.47
N CYS A 170 3.27 -21.13 -5.87
CA CYS A 170 2.77 -21.84 -7.05
C CYS A 170 1.36 -22.43 -6.86
N GLN A 171 0.76 -22.30 -5.67
CA GLN A 171 -0.60 -22.75 -5.37
C GLN A 171 -1.65 -21.66 -5.54
N ILE A 172 -1.23 -20.40 -5.72
CA ILE A 172 -2.12 -19.27 -6.02
C ILE A 172 -2.00 -18.89 -7.49
N GLU A 173 -3.11 -18.48 -8.10
CA GLU A 173 -3.14 -17.99 -9.47
C GLU A 173 -2.79 -16.50 -9.46
N LEU A 174 -1.67 -16.13 -10.10
CA LEU A 174 -1.23 -14.74 -10.24
C LEU A 174 -1.15 -14.36 -11.72
N ASP A 175 -1.72 -13.22 -12.08
CA ASP A 175 -1.57 -12.60 -13.40
C ASP A 175 -0.16 -12.04 -13.57
N VAL A 176 0.37 -11.41 -12.52
CA VAL A 176 1.70 -10.78 -12.52
C VAL A 176 2.44 -11.11 -11.23
N LEU A 177 3.65 -11.66 -11.36
CA LEU A 177 4.59 -11.84 -10.26
C LEU A 177 5.99 -11.38 -10.70
N GLN A 178 6.49 -10.32 -10.08
CA GLN A 178 7.77 -9.68 -10.40
C GLN A 178 8.56 -9.37 -9.11
N GLY A 179 9.84 -9.71 -9.05
CA GLY A 179 10.63 -9.52 -7.83
C GLY A 179 12.12 -9.89 -7.91
N ASP A 180 12.88 -9.36 -6.95
CA ASP A 180 14.36 -9.38 -6.95
C ASP A 180 15.02 -10.62 -6.33
N CYS A 181 14.25 -11.63 -5.91
CA CYS A 181 14.79 -12.83 -5.27
C CYS A 181 15.75 -13.61 -6.20
N ALA A 182 16.79 -14.21 -5.62
CA ALA A 182 17.85 -14.88 -6.36
C ALA A 182 17.30 -16.07 -7.16
N GLN A 183 17.65 -16.09 -8.45
CA GLN A 183 17.48 -17.16 -9.45
C GLN A 183 16.65 -18.36 -9.01
N CYS A 184 15.52 -18.53 -9.68
CA CYS A 184 14.86 -19.81 -9.75
C CYS A 184 15.76 -20.84 -10.43
N ASP A 185 15.74 -22.03 -9.85
CA ASP A 185 16.30 -23.26 -10.40
C ASP A 185 16.17 -23.27 -11.94
N PRO A 186 17.26 -23.45 -12.72
CA PRO A 186 17.17 -23.55 -14.18
C PRO A 186 16.32 -24.75 -14.67
N VAL A 187 15.85 -25.62 -13.77
CA VAL A 187 14.86 -26.68 -14.04
C VAL A 187 13.40 -26.23 -13.78
N LYS A 188 13.19 -25.12 -13.06
CA LYS A 188 11.87 -24.52 -12.81
C LYS A 188 11.97 -22.98 -12.76
N PRO A 189 11.53 -22.27 -13.82
CA PRO A 189 11.61 -20.83 -13.83
C PRO A 189 10.74 -20.23 -12.72
N CYS A 190 11.15 -19.06 -12.21
CA CYS A 190 10.35 -18.23 -11.33
C CYS A 190 9.02 -18.06 -11.99
N CYS A 191 7.94 -18.51 -11.33
CA CYS A 191 6.52 -18.33 -11.64
C CYS A 191 6.25 -17.47 -12.88
N THR A 192 6.63 -17.97 -14.04
CA THR A 192 6.42 -17.31 -15.32
C THR A 192 5.30 -18.09 -15.92
N ALA A 193 4.10 -17.58 -15.67
CA ALA A 193 2.81 -18.10 -16.09
C ALA A 193 2.50 -19.52 -15.59
N CYS A 194 1.62 -19.60 -14.60
CA CYS A 194 0.64 -20.68 -14.62
C CYS A 194 -0.16 -20.55 -15.94
N GLN A 195 0.16 -21.38 -16.93
CA GLN A 195 -0.75 -21.75 -18.02
C GLN A 195 -1.17 -23.21 -17.85
#